data_AF-A0A3D5DVP2-F1
#
_entry.id   AF-A0A3D5DVP2-F1
#
_cell.length_a   1.000
_cell.length_b   1.000
_cell.length_c   1.000
_cell.angle_alpha   90.00
_cell.angle_beta   90.00
_cell.angle_gamma   90.00
#
_symmetry.space_group_name_H-M   'P 1'
#
loop_
_entity.id
_entity.type
_entity.pdbx_description
1 polymer ?
#
loop_
_entity_poly.entity_id
_entity_poly.type
_entity_poly.pdbx_seq_one_letter_code
_entity_poly.pdbx_strand_id
1 'polypeptide(L)' 'MYPFGPLPGCAAMITLISHDGGCCIGINTDMSAIADPTGLAHDLRAGLDEVVALRG' A
#
# COMPACT_ATOMS: atom_id res chain seq x y z
N MET A 1 -15.22 -1.31 2.71
CA MET A 1 -14.97 -1.83 1.34
C MET A 1 -13.54 -2.33 1.30
N TYR A 2 -13.32 -3.61 1.02
CA TYR A 2 -11.97 -4.18 0.88
C TYR A 2 -11.61 -4.16 -0.61
N PRO A 3 -10.64 -3.34 -1.05
CA PRO A 3 -10.29 -3.22 -2.45
C PRO A 3 -9.27 -4.28 -2.82
N PHE A 4 -9.69 -5.54 -2.79
CA PHE A 4 -8.78 -6.64 -3.09
C PHE A 4 -9.43 -7.56 -4.10
N GLY A 5 -9.08 -7.35 -5.37
CA GLY A 5 -9.11 -8.44 -6.35
C GLY A 5 -7.97 -9.42 -6.07
N PRO A 6 -8.02 -10.65 -6.60
CA PRO A 6 -6.90 -11.58 -6.53
C PRO A 6 -5.63 -10.93 -7.08
N LEU A 7 -4.47 -11.43 -6.64
CA LEU A 7 -3.18 -10.90 -7.08
C LEU A 7 -3.13 -10.91 -8.62
N PRO A 8 -3.04 -9.75 -9.29
CA PRO A 8 -2.72 -9.74 -10.71
C PRO A 8 -1.27 -10.24 -10.80
N GLY A 9 -0.88 -10.95 -11.86
CA GLY A 9 0.44 -11.62 -11.97
C GLY A 9 1.66 -10.68 -11.96
N CYS A 10 1.85 -9.92 -10.89
CA CYS A 10 2.88 -8.93 -10.62
C CYS A 10 3.29 -9.03 -9.14
N ALA A 11 4.45 -8.47 -8.79
CA ALA A 11 5.03 -8.60 -7.46
C ALA A 11 4.19 -7.91 -6.36
N ALA A 12 3.61 -6.76 -6.67
CA ALA A 12 2.70 -6.05 -5.77
C ALA A 12 1.62 -5.30 -6.56
N MET A 13 0.40 -5.33 -6.06
CA MET A 13 -0.71 -4.49 -6.46
C MET A 13 -1.01 -3.53 -5.30
N ILE A 14 -0.90 -2.23 -5.55
CA ILE A 14 -1.16 -1.19 -4.54
C ILE A 14 -2.34 -0.34 -5.02
N THR A 15 -3.33 -0.16 -4.17
CA THR A 15 -4.54 0.63 -4.48
C THR A 15 -4.77 1.66 -3.39
N LEU A 16 -5.20 2.86 -3.78
CA LEU A 16 -5.65 3.90 -2.85
C LEU A 16 -7.14 4.17 -3.07
N ILE A 17 -7.90 4.20 -1.97
CA ILE A 17 -9.32 4.56 -1.98
C ILE A 17 -9.59 5.62 -0.92
N SER A 18 -10.25 6.69 -1.33
CA SER A 18 -10.78 7.68 -0.39
C SER A 18 -12.10 7.17 0.20
N HIS A 19 -12.17 7.08 1.53
CA HIS A 19 -13.35 6.63 2.27
C HIS A 19 -13.43 7.35 3.63
N ASP A 20 -14.61 7.89 3.95
CA ASP A 20 -14.91 8.52 5.25
C ASP A 20 -13.87 9.56 5.71
N GLY A 21 -13.50 10.47 4.80
CA GLY A 21 -12.51 11.53 5.06
C GLY A 21 -11.06 11.04 5.17
N GLY A 22 -10.81 9.74 5.05
CA GLY A 22 -9.48 9.14 5.00
C GLY A 22 -9.12 8.61 3.61
N CYS A 23 -7.82 8.36 3.40
CA CYS A 23 -7.32 7.56 2.29
C CYS A 23 -6.85 6.21 2.82
N CYS A 24 -7.49 5.14 2.35
CA CYS A 24 -7.12 3.76 2.66
C CYS A 24 -6.19 3.22 1.57
N ILE A 25 -5.05 2.67 1.95
CA ILE A 25 -4.11 2.02 1.02
C ILE A 25 -4.19 0.51 1.25
N GLY A 26 -4.49 -0.22 0.18
CA GLY A 26 -4.44 -1.67 0.13
C GLY A 26 -3.20 -2.15 -0.61
N ILE A 27 -2.53 -3.17 -0.08
CA ILE A 27 -1.34 -3.79 -0.67
C ILE A 27 -1.60 -5.30 -0.76
N ASN A 28 -1.49 -5.86 -1.97
CA ASN A 28 -1.51 -7.30 -2.20
C ASN A 28 -0.18 -7.70 -2.85
N THR A 29 0.53 -8.68 -2.28
CA THR A 29 1.90 -9.04 -2.66
C THR A 29 2.03 -10.50 -3.06
N ASP A 30 2.87 -10.77 -4.06
CA ASP A 30 3.37 -12.12 -4.32
C ASP A 30 4.42 -12.48 -3.26
N MET A 31 4.15 -13.50 -2.43
CA MET A 31 5.08 -13.96 -1.39
C MET A 31 6.38 -14.56 -1.97
N SER A 32 6.39 -14.95 -3.25
CA SER A 32 7.61 -15.41 -3.92
C SER A 32 8.51 -14.27 -4.40
N ALA A 33 7.93 -13.08 -4.64
CA ALA A 33 8.67 -11.90 -5.07
C ALA A 33 9.00 -10.96 -3.90
N ILE A 34 8.15 -10.90 -2.87
CA ILE A 34 8.27 -10.02 -1.72
C ILE A 34 8.29 -10.86 -0.44
N ALA A 35 9.50 -11.07 0.09
CA ALA A 35 9.72 -11.89 1.27
C ALA A 35 9.22 -11.26 2.58
N ASP A 36 9.12 -9.92 2.63
CA ASP A 36 8.62 -9.17 3.79
C ASP A 36 7.55 -8.15 3.39
N PRO A 37 6.28 -8.56 3.28
CA PRO A 37 5.17 -7.66 2.99
C PRO A 37 4.91 -6.63 4.10
N THR A 38 5.25 -6.96 5.34
CA THR A 38 5.01 -6.07 6.49
C THR A 38 6.04 -4.94 6.52
N GLY A 39 7.31 -5.27 6.24
CA GLY A 39 8.37 -4.30 6.02
C GLY A 39 8.04 -3.36 4.86
N LEU A 40 7.59 -3.90 3.73
CA LEU A 40 7.14 -3.08 2.59
C LEU A 40 6.02 -2.09 3.00
N ALA A 41 5.03 -2.55 3.76
CA ALA A 41 3.94 -1.69 4.24
C ALA A 41 4.45 -0.60 5.20
N HIS A 42 5.43 -0.92 6.05
CA HIS A 42 6.06 0.04 6.94
C HIS A 42 6.83 1.11 6.17
N ASP A 43 7.65 0.71 5.21
CA ASP A 43 8.46 1.62 4.39
C ASP A 43 7.58 2.52 3.51
N LEU A 44 6.51 1.96 2.93
CA LEU A 44 5.54 2.75 2.16
C LEU A 44 4.86 3.80 3.03
N ARG A 45 4.49 3.45 4.27
CA ARG A 45 3.90 4.41 5.21
C ARG A 45 4.90 5.50 5.59
N ALA A 46 6.13 5.14 5.92
CA ALA A 46 7.18 6.11 6.26
C ALA A 46 7.44 7.09 5.10
N GLY A 47 7.59 6.59 3.87
CA GLY A 47 7.79 7.45 2.70
C GLY A 47 6.58 8.36 2.40
N LEU A 48 5.35 7.87 2.62
CA LEU A 48 4.17 8.71 2.49
C LEU A 48 4.11 9.79 3.58
N ASP A 49 4.46 9.45 4.83
CA ASP A 49 4.54 10.40 5.95
C ASP A 49 5.57 11.52 5.64
N GLU A 50 6.72 11.18 5.06
CA GLU A 50 7.73 12.14 4.60
C GLU A 50 7.17 13.11 3.55
N VAL A 51 6.51 12.60 2.50
CA VAL A 51 5.92 13.42 1.43
C VAL A 51 4.81 14.31 1.99
N VAL A 52 3.96 13.76 2.84
CA VAL A 52 2.88 14.49 3.50
C VAL A 52 3.45 15.59 4.39
N ALA A 53 4.56 15.37 5.09
CA ALA A 53 5.22 16.39 5.92
C ALA A 53 5.79 17.58 5.12
N LEU A 54 6.01 17.45 3.82
CA LEU A 54 6.43 18.56 2.95
C LEU A 54 5.30 19.56 2.66
N ARG A 55 4.05 19.26 3.03
CA ARG A 55 2.94 20.22 2.89
C ARG A 55 3.18 21.40 3.85
N GLY A 56 3.33 22.60 3.28
CA GLY A 56 3.51 23.86 4.00
C GLY A 56 2.28 24.29 4.78
#